data_AF-A0A6N7VQP3-F1
#
_entry.id   AF-A0A6N7VQP3-F1
#
_cell.length_a   1.000
_cell.length_b   1.000
_cell.length_c   1.000
_cell.angle_alpha   90.00
_cell.angle_beta   90.00
_cell.angle_gamma   90.00
#
_symmetry.space_group_name_H-M   'P 1'
#
loop_
_entity.id
_entity.type
_entity.pdbx_description
1 polymer ?
#
loop_
_entity_poly.entity_id
_entity_poly.type
_entity_poly.pdbx_seq_one_letter_code
_entity_poly.pdbx_strand_id
1 'polypeptide(L)' 'MTYEEIYKLRNTCIDEDDLEEIRASKCCSSIEKIGSSPYEPKEFYRIYFWNEEDIEVAVIE' A
#
# COMPACT_ATOMS: atom_id res chain seq x y z
N MET A 1 -3.64 -2.41 -10.91
CA MET A 1 -3.51 -3.70 -10.18
C MET A 1 -4.87 -4.28 -9.76
N THR A 2 -4.94 -5.59 -9.57
CA THR A 2 -6.09 -6.31 -8.96
C THR A 2 -5.91 -6.48 -7.44
N TYR A 3 -6.96 -6.79 -6.68
CA TYR A 3 -6.84 -7.06 -5.24
C TYR A 3 -5.81 -8.16 -4.94
N GLU A 4 -5.80 -9.27 -5.69
CA GLU A 4 -4.85 -10.37 -5.46
C GLU A 4 -3.38 -9.97 -5.66
N GLU A 5 -3.11 -9.05 -6.60
CA GLU A 5 -1.77 -8.51 -6.80
C GLU A 5 -1.35 -7.63 -5.62
N ILE A 6 -2.24 -6.72 -5.21
CA ILE A 6 -1.98 -5.79 -4.11
C ILE A 6 -1.83 -6.55 -2.78
N TYR A 7 -2.64 -7.58 -2.56
CA TYR A 7 -2.59 -8.42 -1.36
C TYR A 7 -1.26 -9.18 -1.22
N LYS A 8 -0.61 -9.54 -2.33
CA LYS A 8 0.72 -10.15 -2.30
C LYS A 8 1.81 -9.17 -1.81
N LEU A 9 1.55 -7.87 -1.89
CA LEU A 9 2.49 -6.82 -1.49
C LEU A 9 2.51 -6.57 0.03
N ARG A 10 1.56 -7.09 0.81
CA ARG A 10 1.47 -6.85 2.27
C ARG A 10 2.72 -7.26 3.06
N ASN A 11 3.58 -8.10 2.48
CA ASN A 11 4.83 -8.56 3.10
C ASN A 11 6.08 -8.15 2.29
N THR A 12 5.93 -7.26 1.31
CA THR A 12 7.05 -6.74 0.50
C THR A 12 7.23 -5.25 0.75
N CYS A 13 8.40 -4.74 0.38
CA CYS A 13 8.58 -3.30 0.23
C CYS A 13 8.16 -2.94 -1.19
N ILE A 14 7.39 -1.87 -1.32
CA ILE A 14 6.97 -1.30 -2.60
C ILE A 14 7.59 0.09 -2.75
N ASP A 15 7.63 0.62 -3.96
CA ASP A 15 8.05 2.00 -4.20
C ASP A 15 6.85 2.94 -4.38
N GLU A 16 7.11 4.23 -4.61
CA GLU A 16 6.06 5.23 -4.81
C GLU A 16 5.23 4.95 -6.08
N ASP A 17 5.83 4.41 -7.14
CA ASP A 17 5.14 4.08 -8.39
C ASP A 17 4.11 2.96 -8.14
N ASP A 18 4.49 1.91 -7.41
CA ASP A 18 3.56 0.85 -6.96
C ASP A 18 2.40 1.43 -6.13
N LEU A 19 2.69 2.38 -5.24
CA LEU A 19 1.66 3.03 -4.41
C LEU A 19 0.67 3.83 -5.26
N GLU A 20 1.15 4.54 -6.28
CA GLU A 20 0.31 5.25 -7.25
C GLU A 20 -0.55 4.29 -8.08
N GLU A 21 0.00 3.15 -8.50
CA GLU A 21 -0.76 2.10 -9.18
C GLU A 21 -1.88 1.51 -8.32
N ILE A 22 -1.61 1.30 -7.02
CA ILE A 22 -2.61 0.88 -6.03
C ILE A 22 -3.69 1.95 -5.91
N ARG A 23 -3.31 3.23 -5.83
CA ARG A 23 -4.24 4.36 -5.70
C ARG A 23 -5.14 4.51 -6.91
N ALA A 24 -4.63 4.23 -8.10
CA ALA A 24 -5.39 4.22 -9.35
C ALA A 24 -6.25 2.96 -9.52
N SER A 25 -6.08 1.96 -8.65
CA SER A 25 -6.84 0.71 -8.73
C SER A 25 -8.31 0.91 -8.36
N LYS A 26 -9.18 0.21 -9.10
CA LYS A 26 -10.63 0.22 -8.86
C LYS A 26 -11.05 -0.47 -7.56
N CYS A 27 -10.23 -1.37 -7.03
CA CYS A 27 -10.52 -2.02 -5.75
C CYS A 27 -10.12 -1.14 -4.55
N CYS A 28 -9.17 -0.21 -4.74
CA CYS A 28 -8.77 0.71 -3.70
C CYS A 28 -9.87 1.76 -3.43
N SER A 29 -10.23 1.91 -2.17
CA SER A 29 -11.13 2.96 -1.68
C SER A 29 -10.33 4.19 -1.27
N SER A 30 -9.35 3.99 -0.38
CA SER A 30 -8.49 5.05 0.10
C SER A 30 -7.15 4.49 0.59
N ILE A 31 -6.14 5.35 0.66
CA ILE A 31 -4.82 5.02 1.21
C ILE A 31 -4.53 6.05 2.30
N GLU A 32 -4.09 5.59 3.47
CA GLU A 32 -3.70 6.42 4.60
C GLU A 32 -2.27 6.12 5.04
N LYS A 33 -1.48 7.16 5.29
CA LYS A 33 -0.15 7.00 5.89
C LYS A 33 -0.31 6.78 7.40
N ILE A 34 0.12 5.62 7.88
CA ILE A 34 0.02 5.24 9.30
C ILE A 34 1.32 5.47 10.08
N GLY A 35 2.45 5.64 9.38
CA GLY A 35 3.73 5.91 10.03
C GLY A 35 4.91 6.04 9.09
N SER A 36 6.09 6.23 9.66
CA SER A 36 7.37 6.22 8.97
C SER A 36 8.48 5.73 9.91
N SER A 37 9.47 5.05 9.35
CA SER A 37 10.67 4.66 10.08
C SER A 37 11.57 5.88 10.27
N PRO A 38 12.07 6.15 11.49
CA PRO A 38 13.05 7.21 11.72
C PRO A 38 14.49 6.77 11.39
N TYR A 39 14.71 5.49 11.10
CA TYR A 39 16.04 4.90 10.85
C TYR A 39 16.29 4.57 9.38
N GLU A 40 15.22 4.35 8.62
CA GLU A 40 15.26 3.98 7.20
C GLU A 40 14.27 4.87 6.45
N PRO A 41 14.53 5.22 5.17
CA PRO A 41 13.60 5.96 4.32
C PRO A 41 12.43 5.05 3.91
N LYS A 42 11.63 4.66 4.91
CA LYS A 42 10.51 3.73 4.79
C LYS A 42 9.28 4.34 5.42
N GLU A 43 8.20 4.38 4.66
CA GLU A 43 6.89 4.82 5.08
C GLU A 43 5.93 3.65 5.17
N PHE A 44 4.94 3.73 6.06
CA PHE A 44 3.94 2.70 6.22
C PHE A 44 2.58 3.27 5.83
N TYR A 45 1.90 2.57 4.93
CA TYR A 45 0.60 2.94 4.42
C TYR A 45 -0.40 1.82 4.65
N ARG A 46 -1.65 2.20 4.95
CA ARG A 46 -2.79 1.31 5.00
C ARG A 46 -3.68 1.55 3.79
N ILE A 47 -3.96 0.48 3.07
CA ILE A 47 -4.81 0.47 1.87
C ILE A 47 -6.15 -0.10 2.27
N TYR A 48 -7.19 0.70 2.07
CA TYR A 48 -8.57 0.33 2.33
C TYR A 48 -9.23 -0.12 1.04
N PHE A 49 -9.93 -1.25 1.09
CA PHE A 49 -10.68 -1.78 -0.05
C PHE A 49 -12.19 -1.65 0.17
N TRP A 50 -12.96 -1.67 -0.91
CA TRP A 50 -14.42 -1.51 -0.84
C TRP A 50 -15.13 -2.73 -0.29
N ASN A 51 -14.74 -3.94 -0.70
CA ASN A 51 -15.42 -5.18 -0.32
C ASN A 51 -14.44 -6.24 0.22
N GLU A 52 -13.17 -5.88 0.41
CA GLU A 52 -12.09 -6.79 0.75
C GLU A 52 -11.37 -6.37 2.04
N GLU A 53 -10.48 -7.22 2.55
CA GLU A 53 -9.71 -6.94 3.77
C GLU A 53 -8.65 -5.85 3.51
N ASP A 54 -8.60 -4.86 4.39
CA ASP A 54 -7.56 -3.82 4.36
C ASP A 54 -6.17 -4.45 4.51
N ILE A 55 -5.18 -3.87 3.84
CA ILE A 55 -3.79 -4.30 4.01
C ILE A 55 -2.88 -3.15 4.42
N GLU A 56 -1.73 -3.52 4.97
CA GLU A 56 -0.66 -2.59 5.30
C GLU A 56 0.54 -2.90 4.40
N VAL A 57 1.16 -1.87 3.85
CA VAL A 57 2.34 -1.95 2.99
C VAL A 57 3.41 -1.00 3.49
N ALA A 58 4.67 -1.37 3.22
CA ALA A 58 5.81 -0.51 3.49
C ALA A 58 6.36 0.04 2.18
N VAL A 59 6.35 1.36 2.04
CA VAL A 59 6.87 2.10 0.88
C VAL A 59 8.30 2.51 1.19
N ILE A 60 9.22 2.27 0.27
CA ILE A 60 10.61 2.75 0.34
C ILE A 60 10.83 3.82 -0.72
N GLU A 61 11.49 4.91 -0.35
CA GLU A 61 11.97 5.95 -1.30
C GLU A 61 13.23 5.47 -2.05
#